data_AF-A0A524FR98-F1
#
_entry.id   AF-A0A524FR98-F1
#
_cell.length_a   1.000
_cell.length_b   1.000
_cell.length_c   1.000
_cell.angle_alpha   90.00
_cell.angle_beta   90.00
_cell.angle_gamma   90.00
#
_symmetry.space_group_name_H-M   'P 1'
#
loop_
_entity.id
_entity.type
_entity.pdbx_description
1 polymer ?
#
loop_
_entity_poly.entity_id
_entity_poly.type
_entity_poly.pdbx_seq_one_letter_code
_entity_poly.pdbx_strand_id
1 'polypeptide(L)'
;MTTIIKKREVQIVCPICKTEKLLNIPETILNQAKPLTTISIQKGLLCTHHFQAFIDKNFKVRGYQKIDFEVRPKISKNKRGTADKKEPSRNNDNELFENLIMEGNYIEYRPKNLTSTLTSENFGKSGASKTKKDLTLKEIYELFWDLIDENNSEFKELIIKDKIRRSSLNKKALNLIEH
;
A
#
# COMPACT_ATOMS: atom_id res chain seq x y z
N MET A 1 27.31 36.93 4.52
CA MET A 1 26.48 37.21 3.34
C MET A 1 25.10 36.61 3.56
N THR A 2 24.08 37.43 3.79
CA THR A 2 22.69 36.99 3.97
C THR A 2 22.05 36.82 2.59
N THR A 3 21.89 35.57 2.15
CA THR A 3 21.16 35.25 0.92
C THR A 3 19.67 35.50 1.12
N ILE A 4 19.11 36.44 0.35
CA ILE A 4 17.67 36.73 0.36
C ILE A 4 16.96 35.59 -0.38
N ILE A 5 16.26 34.74 0.37
CA ILE A 5 15.47 33.63 -0.19
C ILE A 5 14.13 34.19 -0.69
N LYS A 6 13.99 34.33 -2.01
CA LYS A 6 12.70 34.66 -2.63
C LYS A 6 11.71 33.51 -2.44
N LYS A 7 10.48 33.84 -2.05
CA LYS A 7 9.37 32.90 -1.86
C LYS A 7 8.23 33.31 -2.79
N ARG A 8 7.49 32.33 -3.31
CA ARG A 8 6.23 32.56 -4.02
C ARG A 8 5.12 31.72 -3.44
N GLU A 9 3.91 32.22 -3.59
CA GLU A 9 2.70 31.53 -3.21
C GLU A 9 2.25 30.58 -4.31
N VAL A 10 1.94 29.34 -3.92
CA VAL A 10 1.40 28.31 -4.80
C VAL A 10 0.14 27.75 -4.18
N GLN A 11 -0.95 27.74 -4.95
CA GLN A 11 -2.20 27.10 -4.55
C GLN A 11 -2.08 25.58 -4.70
N ILE A 12 -2.21 24.87 -3.60
CA ILE A 12 -2.20 23.40 -3.56
C ILE A 12 -3.59 22.92 -3.21
N VAL A 13 -4.08 21.90 -3.92
CA VAL A 13 -5.36 21.23 -3.70
C VAL A 13 -5.10 19.79 -3.29
N CYS A 14 -5.77 19.32 -2.25
CA CYS A 14 -5.68 17.90 -1.86
C CYS A 14 -6.40 17.02 -2.91
N PRO A 15 -5.74 16.00 -3.49
CA PRO A 15 -6.37 15.10 -4.45
C PRO A 15 -7.37 14.11 -3.82
N ILE A 16 -7.54 14.13 -2.49
CA ILE A 16 -8.41 13.19 -1.75
C ILE A 16 -9.64 13.91 -1.22
N CYS A 17 -9.48 15.01 -0.50
CA CYS A 17 -10.60 15.77 0.09
C CYS A 17 -10.87 17.13 -0.57
N LYS A 18 -10.11 17.51 -1.59
CA LYS A 18 -10.25 18.78 -2.33
C LYS A 18 -10.08 20.05 -1.48
N THR A 19 -9.54 19.93 -0.26
CA THR A 19 -9.15 21.11 0.54
C THR A 19 -8.05 21.88 -0.19
N GLU A 20 -8.10 23.20 -0.14
CA GLU A 20 -7.14 24.07 -0.84
C GLU A 20 -6.39 24.94 0.16
N LYS A 21 -5.11 25.22 -0.13
CA LYS A 21 -4.30 26.14 0.68
C LYS A 21 -3.19 26.78 -0.17
N LEU A 22 -2.90 28.04 0.12
CA LEU A 22 -1.75 28.75 -0.41
C LEU A 22 -0.51 28.40 0.42
N LEU A 23 0.51 27.83 -0.22
CA LEU A 23 1.79 27.50 0.39
C LEU A 23 2.90 28.41 -0.15
N ASN A 24 3.74 28.88 0.75
CA ASN A 24 4.91 29.69 0.42
C ASN A 24 6.11 28.79 0.11
N ILE A 25 6.49 28.71 -1.15
CA ILE A 25 7.55 27.83 -1.66
C ILE A 25 8.76 28.69 -2.07
N PRO A 26 9.97 28.41 -1.53
CA PRO A 26 11.20 29.06 -1.96
C PRO A 26 11.54 28.77 -3.43
N GLU A 27 11.92 29.79 -4.20
CA GLU A 27 12.29 29.63 -5.62
C GLU A 27 13.51 28.71 -5.80
N THR A 28 14.36 28.61 -4.77
CA THR A 28 15.56 27.76 -4.75
C THR A 28 15.25 26.27 -4.92
N ILE A 29 14.05 25.82 -4.53
CA ILE A 29 13.64 24.41 -4.63
C ILE A 29 13.16 24.08 -6.05
N LEU A 30 12.64 25.07 -6.78
CA LEU A 30 12.09 24.86 -8.13
C LEU A 30 13.12 25.06 -9.26
N ASN A 31 14.20 25.82 -9.02
CA ASN A 31 15.16 26.19 -10.06
C ASN A 31 16.28 25.16 -10.33
N GLN A 32 16.27 24.00 -9.66
CA GLN A 32 17.34 23.00 -9.78
C GLN A 32 17.12 22.06 -10.99
N ALA A 33 17.56 22.47 -12.18
CA ALA A 33 17.76 21.70 -13.44
C ALA A 33 16.60 20.83 -14.01
N LYS A 34 15.64 20.36 -13.21
CA LYS A 34 14.48 19.56 -13.60
C LYS A 34 13.33 20.45 -14.06
N PRO A 35 12.49 19.98 -15.00
CA PRO A 35 11.30 20.72 -15.44
C PRO A 35 10.16 20.69 -14.41
N LEU A 36 10.12 19.67 -13.56
CA LEU A 36 9.14 19.46 -12.50
C LEU A 36 9.84 19.16 -11.18
N THR A 37 9.37 19.80 -10.12
CA THR A 37 9.79 19.56 -8.74
C THR A 37 8.69 18.83 -8.00
N THR A 38 9.04 17.70 -7.40
CA THR A 38 8.15 16.93 -6.54
C THR A 38 8.26 17.43 -5.10
N ILE A 39 7.15 17.80 -4.50
CA ILE A 39 7.06 18.25 -3.10
C ILE A 39 6.14 17.31 -2.33
N SER A 40 6.63 16.81 -1.19
CA SER A 40 5.86 15.97 -0.28
C SER A 40 5.06 16.84 0.69
N ILE A 41 3.72 16.72 0.65
CA ILE A 41 2.78 17.46 1.50
C ILE A 41 2.36 16.57 2.66
N GLN A 42 3.00 16.77 3.81
CA GLN A 42 2.76 16.00 5.03
C GLN A 42 1.37 16.27 5.63
N LYS A 43 0.88 15.30 6.41
CA LYS A 43 -0.37 15.41 7.17
C LYS A 43 -0.31 16.63 8.11
N GLY A 44 -1.39 17.41 8.14
CA GLY A 44 -1.51 18.61 8.96
C GLY A 44 -1.04 19.90 8.28
N LEU A 45 -0.30 19.84 7.17
CA LEU A 45 0.09 21.05 6.45
C LEU A 45 -1.12 21.71 5.76
N LEU A 46 -1.98 20.88 5.16
CA LEU A 46 -3.17 21.28 4.42
C LEU A 46 -4.42 20.54 4.90
N CYS A 47 -4.32 19.21 5.07
CA CYS A 47 -5.38 18.36 5.63
C CYS A 47 -4.75 17.12 6.28
N THR A 48 -5.56 16.14 6.69
CA THR A 48 -5.11 14.87 7.30
C THR A 48 -4.46 13.90 6.31
N HIS A 49 -4.47 14.20 5.01
CA HIS A 49 -3.91 13.36 3.96
C HIS A 49 -2.45 13.68 3.66
N HIS A 50 -1.69 12.65 3.28
CA HIS A 50 -0.33 12.75 2.78
C HIS A 50 -0.33 12.50 1.28
N PHE A 51 0.27 13.40 0.50
CA PHE A 51 0.36 13.27 -0.96
C PHE A 51 1.59 14.03 -1.47
N GLN A 52 1.98 13.78 -2.72
CA GLN A 52 3.00 14.55 -3.41
C GLN A 52 2.35 15.46 -4.45
N ALA A 53 2.90 16.67 -4.61
CA ALA A 53 2.50 17.61 -5.65
C ALA A 53 3.67 17.83 -6.61
N PHE A 54 3.37 17.88 -7.90
CA PHE A 54 4.34 18.19 -8.95
C PHE A 54 4.18 19.63 -9.39
N ILE A 55 5.20 20.45 -9.19
CA ILE A 55 5.18 21.88 -9.44
C ILE A 55 6.22 22.21 -10.52
N ASP A 56 5.83 22.99 -11.52
CA ASP A 56 6.76 23.44 -12.56
C ASP A 56 7.55 24.70 -12.15
N LYS A 57 8.48 25.13 -13.01
CA LYS A 57 9.27 26.36 -12.79
C LYS A 57 8.43 27.65 -12.78
N ASN A 58 7.21 27.59 -13.29
CA ASN A 58 6.26 28.70 -13.30
C ASN A 58 5.37 28.69 -12.05
N PHE A 59 5.70 27.88 -11.03
CA PHE A 59 4.94 27.76 -9.79
C PHE A 59 3.51 27.24 -10.01
N LYS A 60 3.28 26.53 -11.12
CA LYS A 60 2.01 25.91 -11.45
C LYS A 60 2.04 24.44 -11.10
N VAL A 61 1.01 23.99 -10.40
CA VAL A 61 0.83 22.56 -10.10
C VAL A 61 0.41 21.83 -11.38
N ARG A 62 1.14 20.75 -11.71
CA ARG A 62 0.90 19.91 -12.89
C ARG A 62 0.21 18.61 -12.57
N GLY A 63 0.30 18.14 -11.32
CA GLY A 63 -0.37 16.92 -10.91
C GLY A 63 -0.13 16.60 -9.44
N TYR A 64 -0.76 15.51 -9.01
CA TYR A 64 -0.66 14.99 -7.65
C TYR A 64 -0.45 13.48 -7.68
N GLN A 65 0.23 12.96 -6.67
CA GLN A 65 0.39 11.52 -6.43
C GLN A 65 -0.06 11.19 -5.01
N LYS A 66 -0.97 10.22 -4.89
CA LYS A 66 -1.41 9.68 -3.60
C LYS A 66 -0.35 8.70 -3.09
N ILE A 67 -0.15 8.67 -1.78
CA ILE A 67 0.77 7.75 -1.12
C ILE A 67 -0.07 6.70 -0.42
N ASP A 68 -0.03 5.46 -0.91
CA ASP A 68 -0.81 4.35 -0.35
C ASP A 68 -0.15 3.75 0.91
N PHE A 69 1.19 3.72 0.94
CA PHE A 69 1.95 3.12 2.04
C PHE A 69 3.11 4.04 2.47
N GLU A 70 3.23 4.25 3.79
CA GLU A 70 4.34 4.96 4.42
C GLU A 70 5.11 3.98 5.31
N VAL A 71 6.34 3.63 4.93
CA VAL A 71 7.20 2.77 5.74
C VAL A 71 7.84 3.62 6.84
N ARG A 72 7.44 3.42 8.09
CA ARG A 72 8.06 4.12 9.23
C ARG A 72 9.39 3.46 9.59
N PRO A 73 10.53 4.19 9.58
CA PRO A 73 11.77 3.64 10.10
C PRO A 73 11.61 3.34 11.59
N LYS A 74 11.89 2.09 12.00
CA LYS A 74 12.00 1.72 13.42
C LYS A 74 13.22 2.46 13.98
N ILE A 75 13.01 3.60 14.63
CA ILE A 75 14.06 4.25 15.42
C ILE A 75 14.37 3.30 16.57
N SER A 76 15.48 2.56 16.49
CA SER A 76 16.03 1.84 17.63
C SER A 76 16.43 2.89 18.65
N LYS A 77 15.58 3.07 19.67
CA LYS A 77 15.90 3.93 20.80
C LYS A 77 17.12 3.34 21.49
N ASN A 78 18.29 3.92 21.26
CA ASN A 78 19.42 3.77 22.18
C ASN A 78 19.00 4.38 23.52
N LYS A 79 18.40 3.55 24.38
CA LYS A 79 17.99 3.93 25.73
C LYS A 79 19.25 4.09 26.59
N ARG A 80 19.64 5.33 26.88
CA ARG A 80 20.26 5.63 28.18
C ARG A 80 19.12 6.03 29.13
N GLY A 81 18.87 5.14 30.09
CA GLY A 81 18.23 5.38 31.40
C GLY A 81 16.87 6.09 31.46
N THR A 82 15.80 5.33 31.73
CA THR A 82 15.11 5.26 33.05
C THR A 82 13.64 4.83 32.91
N ALA A 83 13.31 3.84 33.73
CA ALA A 83 12.05 3.34 34.27
C ALA A 83 10.70 3.46 33.50
N ASP A 84 10.14 2.27 33.27
CA ASP A 84 8.74 1.87 33.47
C ASP A 84 7.61 2.58 32.71
N LYS A 85 7.24 1.97 31.58
CA LYS A 85 5.88 1.40 31.38
C LYS A 85 6.00 0.08 30.61
N LYS A 86 5.41 -0.99 31.15
CA LYS A 86 5.35 -2.34 30.56
C LYS A 86 4.66 -2.30 29.19
N GLU A 87 5.42 -2.53 28.12
CA GLU A 87 4.88 -2.98 26.82
C GLU A 87 5.11 -4.49 26.69
N PRO A 88 4.19 -5.23 26.03
CA PRO A 88 4.27 -6.68 25.92
C PRO A 88 5.55 -7.07 25.17
N SER A 89 6.24 -8.04 25.75
CA SER A 89 7.49 -8.66 25.28
C SER A 89 7.50 -8.87 23.76
N ARG A 90 8.26 -8.03 23.05
CA ARG A 90 8.80 -8.34 21.72
C ARG A 90 10.08 -9.15 21.92
N ASN A 91 9.92 -10.41 22.30
CA ASN A 91 10.97 -11.37 21.99
C ASN A 91 10.79 -11.74 20.52
N ASN A 92 11.91 -11.86 19.79
CA ASN A 92 12.04 -12.55 18.50
C ASN A 92 11.98 -11.75 17.18
N ASP A 93 12.45 -10.50 17.16
CA ASP A 93 12.89 -9.90 15.88
C ASP A 93 14.03 -10.75 15.23
N ASN A 94 14.87 -11.41 16.04
CA ASN A 94 15.92 -12.32 15.53
C ASN A 94 15.37 -13.61 14.92
N GLU A 95 14.25 -14.14 15.41
CA GLU A 95 13.62 -15.34 14.85
C GLU A 95 13.12 -15.07 13.43
N LEU A 96 12.63 -13.85 13.16
CA LEU A 96 12.20 -13.45 11.83
C LEU A 96 13.37 -13.57 10.84
N PHE A 97 14.53 -12.97 11.14
CA PHE A 97 15.69 -12.98 10.24
C PHE A 97 16.32 -14.37 10.08
N GLU A 98 16.32 -15.19 11.14
CA GLU A 98 16.83 -16.56 11.06
C GLU A 98 15.99 -17.49 10.18
N ASN A 99 14.76 -17.09 9.90
CA ASN A 99 13.82 -17.82 9.08
C ASN A 99 13.75 -17.26 7.64
N LEU A 100 14.43 -16.15 7.32
CA LEU A 100 14.53 -15.64 5.95
C LEU A 100 15.76 -16.23 5.23
N ILE A 101 15.53 -16.91 4.11
CA ILE A 101 16.53 -17.39 3.16
C ILE A 101 16.64 -16.36 2.04
N MET A 102 17.86 -15.86 1.79
CA MET A 102 18.14 -14.93 0.69
C MET A 102 19.20 -15.52 -0.23
N GLU A 103 18.85 -15.77 -1.49
CA GLU A 103 19.76 -16.26 -2.54
C GLU A 103 19.61 -15.39 -3.79
N GLY A 104 20.58 -14.50 -4.05
CA GLY A 104 20.52 -13.56 -5.18
C GLY A 104 19.30 -12.63 -5.12
N ASN A 105 18.41 -12.72 -6.12
CA ASN A 105 17.15 -11.96 -6.17
C ASN A 105 15.96 -12.70 -5.54
N TYR A 106 16.19 -13.84 -4.88
CA TYR A 106 15.16 -14.67 -4.29
C TYR A 106 15.12 -14.50 -2.76
N ILE A 107 13.90 -14.37 -2.22
CA ILE A 107 13.63 -14.27 -0.78
C ILE A 107 12.54 -15.26 -0.40
N GLU A 108 12.81 -16.15 0.56
CA GLU A 108 11.88 -17.16 1.09
C GLU A 108 11.87 -17.14 2.61
N TYR A 109 10.70 -17.29 3.25
CA TYR A 109 10.56 -17.35 4.72
C TYR A 109 10.17 -18.77 5.17
N ARG A 110 10.95 -19.36 6.09
CA ARG A 110 10.75 -20.69 6.69
C ARG A 110 10.80 -20.62 8.22
N PRO A 111 9.64 -20.54 8.91
CA PRO A 111 9.61 -20.49 10.36
C PRO A 111 10.05 -21.82 11.00
N LYS A 112 10.98 -21.76 11.98
CA LYS A 112 11.52 -22.94 12.69
C LYS A 112 10.53 -23.65 13.64
N ASN A 113 9.48 -22.96 14.10
CA ASN A 113 8.52 -23.50 15.07
C ASN A 113 7.08 -23.47 14.53
N LEU A 114 6.70 -24.50 13.78
CA LEU A 114 5.29 -24.77 13.48
C LEU A 114 4.79 -25.95 14.34
N THR A 115 4.85 -25.79 15.65
CA THR A 115 4.25 -26.74 16.60
C THR A 115 3.42 -26.00 17.65
N SER A 116 2.14 -26.37 17.69
CA SER A 116 1.15 -26.13 18.76
C SER A 116 0.84 -24.67 19.16
N THR A 117 -0.04 -24.01 18.40
CA THR A 117 -1.17 -23.22 18.97
C THR A 117 -2.16 -22.77 17.88
N LEU A 118 -2.86 -23.74 17.29
CA LEU A 118 -4.24 -23.55 16.85
C LEU A 118 -5.03 -24.76 17.34
N THR A 119 -5.47 -24.69 18.59
CA THR A 119 -6.70 -25.36 19.02
C THR A 119 -7.82 -24.80 18.13
N SER A 120 -8.36 -25.53 17.15
CA SER A 120 -9.22 -26.71 17.30
C SER A 120 -10.47 -26.45 18.13
N GLU A 121 -11.32 -25.55 17.64
CA GLU A 121 -12.79 -25.69 17.65
C GLU A 121 -13.21 -25.37 16.21
N ASN A 122 -13.71 -26.23 15.34
CA ASN A 122 -14.24 -27.58 15.39
C ASN A 122 -13.81 -28.27 14.09
N PHE A 123 -13.25 -29.47 14.18
CA PHE A 123 -13.73 -30.68 13.49
C PHE A 123 -12.75 -31.80 13.81
N GLY A 124 -13.21 -32.69 14.69
CA GLY A 124 -12.47 -33.85 15.10
C GLY A 124 -12.26 -34.84 13.94
N LYS A 125 -10.99 -35.21 13.79
CA LYS A 125 -10.48 -36.59 13.73
C LYS A 125 -10.94 -37.48 12.58
N SER A 126 -10.02 -37.63 11.63
CA SER A 126 -9.22 -38.86 11.43
C SER A 126 -8.25 -38.55 10.29
N GLY A 127 -6.94 -38.48 10.51
CA GLY A 127 -6.11 -39.67 10.60
C GLY A 127 -5.77 -40.15 9.18
N ALA A 128 -4.47 -40.16 8.86
CA ALA A 128 -3.83 -40.71 7.65
C ALA A 128 -3.56 -39.74 6.47
N SER A 129 -2.27 -39.63 6.16
CA SER A 129 -1.64 -39.57 4.82
C SER A 129 -2.07 -38.50 3.80
N LYS A 130 -1.05 -37.73 3.33
CA LYS A 130 -0.95 -37.05 2.01
C LYS A 130 -1.95 -35.92 1.69
N THR A 131 -1.41 -34.78 1.23
CA THR A 131 -1.51 -34.22 -0.14
C THR A 131 -1.34 -32.70 -0.09
N LYS A 132 -0.65 -32.12 -1.09
CA LYS A 132 -0.85 -30.71 -1.44
C LYS A 132 -2.36 -30.53 -1.57
N LYS A 133 -2.98 -29.66 -0.77
CA LYS A 133 -4.39 -29.33 -1.00
C LYS A 133 -4.42 -28.56 -2.31
N ASP A 134 -4.72 -29.27 -3.39
CA ASP A 134 -5.05 -28.65 -4.65
C ASP A 134 -6.29 -27.81 -4.40
N LEU A 135 -6.11 -26.50 -4.46
CA LEU A 135 -7.21 -25.54 -4.38
C LEU A 135 -8.22 -25.90 -5.46
N THR A 136 -9.49 -25.95 -5.09
CA THR A 136 -10.54 -26.21 -6.07
C THR A 136 -10.65 -25.03 -7.02
N LEU A 137 -11.10 -25.30 -8.26
CA LEU A 137 -11.32 -24.25 -9.26
C LEU A 137 -12.24 -23.14 -8.74
N LYS A 138 -13.21 -23.49 -7.89
CA LYS A 138 -14.10 -22.53 -7.25
C LYS A 138 -13.37 -21.63 -6.24
N GLU A 139 -12.50 -22.18 -5.41
CA GLU A 139 -11.71 -21.40 -4.45
C GLU A 139 -10.73 -20.46 -5.15
N ILE A 140 -10.12 -20.91 -6.25
CA ILE A 140 -9.27 -20.07 -7.09
C ILE A 140 -10.08 -18.92 -7.69
N TYR A 141 -11.29 -19.21 -8.19
CA TYR A 141 -12.16 -18.18 -8.77
C TYR A 141 -12.52 -17.10 -7.75
N GLU A 142 -12.98 -17.46 -6.56
CA GLU A 142 -13.39 -16.47 -5.54
C GLU A 142 -12.24 -15.54 -5.11
N LEU A 143 -10.99 -16.03 -5.15
CA LEU A 143 -9.82 -15.24 -4.79
C LEU A 143 -9.36 -14.26 -5.87
N PHE A 144 -9.62 -14.56 -7.15
CA PHE A 144 -9.00 -13.84 -8.28
C PHE A 144 -9.98 -13.50 -9.42
N TRP A 145 -11.30 -13.53 -9.17
CA TRP A 145 -12.32 -13.33 -10.21
C TRP A 145 -12.19 -11.99 -10.95
N ASP A 146 -11.59 -10.98 -10.32
CA ASP A 146 -11.34 -9.65 -10.88
C ASP A 146 -10.21 -9.61 -11.91
N LEU A 147 -9.32 -10.62 -11.88
CA LEU A 147 -8.19 -10.79 -12.80
C LEU A 147 -8.46 -11.83 -13.91
N ILE A 148 -9.51 -12.65 -13.75
CA ILE A 148 -9.85 -13.71 -14.72
C ILE A 148 -10.70 -13.11 -15.84
N ASP A 149 -10.33 -13.31 -17.11
CA ASP A 149 -11.08 -12.83 -18.27
C ASP A 149 -12.47 -13.45 -18.43
N GLU A 150 -13.40 -12.71 -19.03
CA GLU A 150 -14.80 -13.16 -19.25
C GLU A 150 -14.91 -14.32 -20.23
N ASN A 151 -13.97 -14.37 -21.18
CA ASN A 151 -13.89 -15.42 -22.19
C ASN A 151 -13.06 -16.61 -21.73
N ASN A 152 -12.66 -16.67 -20.44
CA ASN A 152 -11.89 -17.77 -19.93
C ASN A 152 -12.74 -19.05 -19.92
N SER A 153 -12.29 -20.06 -20.69
CA SER A 153 -13.01 -21.31 -20.86
C SER A 153 -13.05 -22.18 -19.61
N GLU A 154 -12.05 -22.08 -18.73
CA GLU A 154 -11.96 -22.88 -17.51
C GLU A 154 -12.92 -22.38 -16.44
N PHE A 155 -13.07 -21.05 -16.30
CA PHE A 155 -13.95 -20.44 -15.31
C PHE A 155 -15.35 -20.15 -15.81
N LYS A 156 -15.69 -20.53 -17.05
CA LYS A 156 -16.94 -20.17 -17.74
C LYS A 156 -18.20 -20.44 -16.91
N GLU A 157 -18.27 -21.59 -16.24
CA GLU A 157 -19.44 -21.95 -15.43
C GLU A 157 -19.59 -21.07 -14.18
N LEU A 158 -18.46 -20.67 -13.59
CA LEU A 158 -18.42 -19.80 -12.41
C LEU A 158 -18.73 -18.35 -12.80
N ILE A 159 -18.17 -17.89 -13.92
CA ILE A 159 -18.45 -16.58 -14.52
C ILE A 159 -19.94 -16.42 -14.86
N ILE A 160 -20.58 -17.46 -15.43
CA ILE A 160 -22.01 -17.40 -15.76
C ILE A 160 -22.87 -17.31 -14.51
N LYS A 161 -22.51 -17.98 -13.41
CA LYS A 161 -23.28 -18.00 -12.16
C LYS A 161 -23.04 -16.77 -11.28
N ASP A 162 -21.97 -16.02 -11.55
CA ASP A 162 -21.56 -14.87 -10.75
C ASP A 162 -22.41 -13.62 -11.02
N LYS A 163 -23.31 -13.32 -10.08
CA LYS A 163 -24.17 -12.13 -10.10
C LYS A 163 -23.38 -10.85 -9.83
N ILE A 164 -22.31 -10.91 -9.05
CA ILE A 164 -21.50 -9.75 -8.65
C ILE A 164 -20.80 -9.20 -9.89
N ARG A 165 -20.20 -10.11 -10.67
CA ARG A 165 -19.50 -9.78 -11.92
C ARG A 165 -20.41 -9.10 -12.97
N ARG A 166 -21.64 -9.60 -13.15
CA ARG A 166 -22.64 -8.99 -14.05
C ARG A 166 -23.03 -7.57 -13.62
N SER A 167 -23.14 -7.34 -12.31
CA SER A 167 -23.47 -6.01 -11.77
C SER A 167 -22.33 -4.99 -11.98
N SER A 168 -21.08 -5.45 -11.96
CA SER A 168 -19.89 -4.64 -12.24
C SER A 168 -19.79 -4.27 -13.73
N LEU A 169 -20.12 -5.20 -14.62
CA LEU A 169 -20.12 -4.99 -16.07
C LEU A 169 -21.18 -3.99 -16.54
N ASN A 170 -22.41 -4.08 -16.01
CA ASN A 170 -23.46 -3.12 -16.33
C ASN A 170 -23.07 -1.68 -15.92
N LYS A 171 -22.31 -1.52 -14.83
CA LYS A 171 -21.78 -0.21 -14.41
C LYS A 171 -20.67 0.27 -15.34
N LYS A 172 -19.78 -0.62 -15.80
CA LYS A 172 -18.74 -0.28 -16.78
C LYS A 172 -19.32 0.09 -18.16
N ALA A 173 -20.34 -0.63 -18.62
CA ALA A 173 -21.01 -0.36 -19.89
C ALA A 173 -21.81 0.96 -19.90
N LEU A 174 -22.44 1.32 -18.77
CA LEU A 174 -23.11 2.63 -18.64
C LEU A 174 -22.11 3.80 -18.78
N ASN A 175 -20.92 3.66 -18.21
CA ASN A 175 -19.87 4.70 -18.27
C ASN A 175 -19.23 4.85 -19.66
N LEU A 176 -19.52 3.96 -20.61
CA LEU A 176 -18.99 3.98 -21.99
C LEU A 176 -19.94 4.63 -23.00
N ILE A 177 -21.19 4.92 -22.61
CA ILE A 177 -22.22 5.53 -23.48
C ILE A 177 -22.33 7.05 -23.26
N GLU A 178 -21.73 7.59 -22.20
CA GLU A 178 -21.78 9.02 -21.85
C GLU A 178 -20.58 9.85 -22.35
N HIS A 179 -19.79 9.36 -23.33
CA HIS A 179 -18.66 10.08 -23.91
C HIS A 179 -18.69 10.16 -25.43
#